data_AF-A0A2W4JBU4-F1
#
_entry.id   AF-A0A2W4JBU4-F1
#
_cell.length_a   1.000
_cell.length_b   1.000
_cell.length_c   1.000
_cell.angle_alpha   90.00
_cell.angle_beta   90.00
_cell.angle_gamma   90.00
#
_symmetry.space_group_name_H-M   'P 1'
#
loop_
_entity.id
_entity.type
_entity.pdbx_description
1 polymer ?
#
loop_
_entity_poly.entity_id
_entity_poly.type
_entity_poly.pdbx_seq_one_letter_code
_entity_poly.pdbx_strand_id
1 'polypeptide(L)'
;MEEKVRTGQIVVAVDGPSGSGKSTVSRRLAALISGRYLDTGAMYRAVTWAVLRAGVDLADPDRMPKIAVEAGLPTGTDPKPRPSPVTAT
;
A
#
# COMPACT_ATOMS: atom_id res chain seq x y z
N MET A 1 36.43 -18.03 3.99
CA MET A 1 35.11 -17.66 4.55
C MET A 1 34.26 -17.30 3.36
N GLU A 2 33.43 -18.24 2.92
CA GLU A 2 32.67 -18.12 1.68
C GLU A 2 31.34 -17.44 1.98
N GLU A 3 31.18 -16.20 1.52
CA GLU A 3 29.96 -15.43 1.69
C GLU A 3 28.88 -16.02 0.77
N LYS A 4 28.07 -16.90 1.34
CA LYS A 4 26.90 -17.47 0.68
C LYS A 4 25.87 -16.36 0.48
N VAL A 5 25.86 -15.76 -0.72
CA VAL A 5 24.76 -14.89 -1.15
C VAL A 5 23.48 -15.70 -1.04
N ARG A 6 22.64 -15.38 -0.06
CA ARG A 6 21.31 -15.96 0.05
C ARG A 6 20.55 -15.49 -1.19
N THR A 7 20.28 -16.40 -2.12
CA THR A 7 19.29 -16.19 -3.17
C THR A 7 17.89 -16.22 -2.54
N GLY A 8 17.63 -15.26 -1.65
CA GLY A 8 16.34 -15.03 -1.01
C GLY A 8 15.48 -14.09 -1.86
N GLN A 9 14.19 -14.02 -1.54
CA GLN A 9 13.28 -13.06 -2.16
C GLN A 9 13.83 -11.63 -2.06
N ILE A 10 13.87 -10.92 -3.19
CA ILE A 10 14.33 -9.53 -3.26
C ILE A 10 13.21 -8.62 -2.73
N VAL A 11 13.55 -7.76 -1.76
CA VAL A 11 12.64 -6.73 -1.23
C VAL A 11 13.21 -5.36 -1.60
N VAL A 12 12.40 -4.52 -2.24
CA VAL A 12 12.77 -3.17 -2.66
C VAL A 12 11.88 -2.16 -1.95
N ALA A 13 12.47 -1.29 -1.14
CA ALA A 13 11.80 -0.13 -0.55
C ALA A 13 11.99 1.10 -1.44
N VAL A 14 10.93 1.90 -1.63
CA VAL A 14 10.95 3.11 -2.46
C VAL A 14 10.27 4.26 -1.71
N ASP A 15 11.08 5.18 -1.19
CA ASP A 15 10.64 6.30 -0.36
C ASP A 15 10.91 7.65 -1.03
N GLY A 16 10.23 8.69 -0.54
CA GLY A 16 10.32 10.05 -1.07
C GLY A 16 9.03 10.85 -0.92
N PRO A 17 9.05 12.17 -1.17
CA PRO A 17 7.93 13.07 -0.91
C PRO A 17 6.71 12.80 -1.80
N SER A 18 5.54 13.32 -1.42
CA SER A 18 4.35 13.24 -2.27
C SER A 18 4.62 13.85 -3.66
N GLY A 19 3.98 13.31 -4.70
CA GLY A 19 4.15 13.80 -6.07
C GLY A 19 5.43 13.38 -6.81
N SER A 20 6.40 12.72 -6.16
CA SER A 20 7.66 12.31 -6.81
C SER A 20 7.57 11.11 -7.76
N GLY A 21 6.37 10.56 -7.98
CA GLY A 21 6.16 9.44 -8.91
C GLY A 21 6.50 8.04 -8.39
N LYS A 22 6.77 7.86 -7.09
CA LYS A 22 7.10 6.56 -6.45
C LYS A 22 6.16 5.43 -6.88
N SER A 23 4.86 5.60 -6.68
CA SER A 23 3.86 4.58 -7.00
C SER A 23 3.87 4.19 -8.49
N THR A 24 4.26 5.10 -9.39
CA THR A 24 4.43 4.81 -10.82
C THR A 24 5.70 4.02 -11.08
N VAL A 25 6.83 4.46 -10.51
CA VAL A 25 8.14 3.81 -10.68
C VAL A 25 8.16 2.42 -10.04
N SER A 26 7.73 2.29 -8.79
CA SER A 26 7.68 1.03 -8.04
C SER A 26 6.80 -0.02 -8.73
N ARG A 27 5.65 0.41 -9.29
CA ARG A 27 4.75 -0.49 -10.02
C ARG A 27 5.36 -0.97 -11.33
N ARG A 28 6.01 -0.07 -12.09
CA ARG A 28 6.75 -0.43 -13.30
C ARG A 28 7.91 -1.37 -12.99
N LEU A 29 8.68 -1.09 -11.94
CA LEU A 29 9.76 -1.95 -11.48
C LEU A 29 9.25 -3.36 -11.14
N ALA A 30 8.18 -3.46 -10.34
CA ALA A 30 7.58 -4.75 -10.00
C ALA A 30 7.12 -5.52 -11.25
N ALA A 31 6.52 -4.86 -12.24
CA ALA A 31 6.17 -5.52 -13.50
C ALA A 31 7.39 -6.03 -14.28
N LEU A 32 8.48 -5.24 -14.34
CA LEU A 32 9.71 -5.61 -15.06
C LEU A 32 10.43 -6.80 -14.42
N ILE A 33 10.43 -6.89 -13.09
CA ILE A 33 11.12 -7.96 -12.37
C ILE A 33 10.20 -9.16 -12.03
N SER A 34 8.97 -9.18 -12.56
CA SER A 34 7.94 -10.16 -12.18
C SER A 34 7.72 -10.25 -10.65
N GLY A 35 7.83 -9.11 -9.98
CA GLY A 35 7.68 -8.94 -8.55
C GLY A 35 6.26 -8.56 -8.12
N ARG A 36 6.06 -8.49 -6.80
CA ARG A 36 4.85 -7.98 -6.17
C ARG A 36 5.01 -6.49 -5.86
N TYR A 37 3.91 -5.74 -5.88
CA TYR A 37 3.87 -4.31 -5.56
C TYR A 37 2.94 -4.06 -4.38
N LEU A 38 3.43 -3.38 -3.33
CA LEU A 38 2.65 -3.00 -2.16
C LEU A 38 2.55 -1.48 -2.08
N ASP A 39 1.32 -0.95 -2.10
CA ASP A 39 1.05 0.49 -1.99
C ASP A 39 0.67 0.86 -0.54
N THR A 40 1.67 1.14 0.28
CA THR A 40 1.45 1.55 1.68
C THR A 40 0.64 2.84 1.78
N GLY A 41 0.80 3.76 0.83
CA GLY A 41 0.01 4.99 0.77
C GLY A 41 -1.48 4.73 0.57
N ALA A 42 -1.85 3.77 -0.28
CA ALA A 42 -3.24 3.36 -0.46
C ALA A 42 -3.81 2.70 0.81
N MET A 43 -3.00 1.91 1.53
CA MET A 43 -3.40 1.30 2.81
C MET A 43 -3.76 2.38 3.84
N TYR A 44 -2.86 3.35 4.07
CA TYR A 44 -3.12 4.45 5.01
C TYR A 44 -4.34 5.26 4.61
N ARG A 45 -4.51 5.60 3.32
CA ARG A 45 -5.70 6.32 2.84
C ARG A 45 -6.99 5.54 3.06
N ALA A 46 -6.98 4.23 2.87
CA ALA A 46 -8.16 3.39 3.10
C ALA A 46 -8.51 3.30 4.59
N VAL A 47 -7.51 3.19 5.48
CA VAL A 47 -7.71 3.26 6.94
C VAL A 47 -8.30 4.61 7.33
N THR A 48 -7.69 5.70 6.88
CA THR A 48 -8.19 7.06 7.14
C THR A 48 -9.63 7.21 6.66
N TRP A 49 -9.96 6.72 5.47
CA TRP A 49 -11.32 6.76 4.96
C TRP A 49 -12.30 5.99 5.84
N ALA A 50 -11.95 4.80 6.31
CA ALA A 50 -12.79 4.00 7.20
C ALA A 50 -13.03 4.70 8.55
N VAL A 51 -11.97 5.28 9.14
CA VAL A 51 -12.05 6.04 10.39
C VAL A 51 -12.94 7.28 10.23
N LEU A 52 -12.75 8.06 9.16
CA LEU A 52 -13.59 9.22 8.88
C LEU A 52 -15.06 8.83 8.68
N ARG A 53 -15.32 7.69 8.02
CA ARG A 53 -16.69 7.20 7.80
C ARG A 53 -17.37 6.70 9.09
N ALA A 54 -16.59 6.24 10.06
CA ALA A 54 -17.10 5.84 11.36
C ALA A 54 -17.48 7.02 12.26
N GLY A 55 -17.06 8.25 11.92
CA GLY A 55 -17.42 9.47 12.65
C GLY A 55 -16.93 9.50 14.10
N VAL A 56 -15.87 8.75 14.41
CA VAL A 56 -15.23 8.77 15.73
C VAL A 56 -14.37 10.02 15.88
N ASP A 57 -14.19 10.48 17.12
CA ASP A 57 -13.20 11.51 17.41
C ASP A 57 -11.80 10.97 17.08
N LEU A 58 -11.05 11.73 16.27
CA LEU A 58 -9.71 11.37 15.85
C LEU A 58 -8.68 11.46 16.98
N ALA A 59 -9.02 12.21 18.05
CA ALA A 59 -8.21 12.32 19.25
C ALA A 59 -8.55 11.26 20.31
N ASP A 60 -9.56 10.41 20.09
CA ASP A 60 -9.92 9.33 21.00
C ASP A 60 -8.89 8.18 20.91
N PRO A 61 -8.07 7.99 21.95
CA PRO A 61 -6.98 7.01 21.92
C PRO A 61 -7.46 5.56 21.95
N ASP A 62 -8.72 5.31 22.32
CA ASP A 62 -9.29 3.98 22.47
C ASP A 62 -10.12 3.60 21.24
N ARG A 63 -11.00 4.50 20.78
CA ARG A 63 -11.94 4.22 19.68
C ARG A 63 -11.28 4.31 18.31
N MET A 64 -10.40 5.28 18.07
CA MET A 64 -9.80 5.48 16.75
C MET A 64 -8.95 4.27 16.30
N PRO A 65 -8.01 3.75 17.13
CA PRO A 65 -7.20 2.60 16.73
C PRO A 65 -8.05 1.34 16.52
N LYS A 66 -9.12 1.17 17.31
CA LYS A 66 -10.03 0.04 17.18
C LYS A 66 -10.71 0.02 15.81
N ILE A 67 -11.25 1.16 15.36
CA ILE A 67 -11.85 1.28 14.02
C ILE A 67 -10.82 1.00 12.93
N ALA A 68 -9.58 1.50 13.08
CA ALA A 68 -8.52 1.27 12.10
C ALA A 68 -8.20 -0.23 11.91
N VAL A 69 -8.20 -1.01 12.99
CA VAL A 69 -7.96 -2.46 12.96
C VAL A 69 -9.18 -3.23 12.43
N GLU A 70 -10.38 -2.87 12.88
CA GLU A 70 -11.62 -3.56 12.50
C GLU A 70 -12.07 -3.28 11.06
N ALA A 71 -11.50 -2.25 10.40
CA ALA A 71 -11.82 -1.89 9.02
C ALA A 71 -11.56 -3.01 7.99
N GLY A 72 -10.75 -4.03 8.34
CA GLY A 72 -10.62 -5.26 7.54
C GLY A 72 -10.21 -5.03 6.08
N LEU A 73 -9.30 -4.08 5.83
CA LEU A 73 -9.01 -3.60 4.49
C LEU A 73 -8.16 -4.61 3.68
N PRO A 74 -8.63 -5.05 2.51
CA PRO A 74 -7.89 -6.00 1.69
C PRO A 74 -6.62 -5.36 1.10
N THR A 75 -5.49 -6.05 1.23
CA THR A 75 -4.21 -5.64 0.63
C THR A 75 -3.95 -6.41 -0.66
N GLY A 76 -4.00 -5.72 -1.79
CA GLY A 76 -3.64 -6.29 -3.09
C GLY A 76 -2.15 -6.11 -3.37
N THR A 77 -1.51 -7.12 -3.95
CA THR A 77 -0.07 -7.06 -4.30
C THR A 77 0.23 -7.16 -5.81
N ASP A 78 -0.81 -7.17 -6.64
CA ASP A 78 -0.67 -7.19 -8.10
C ASP A 78 -0.15 -5.83 -8.59
N PRO A 79 0.96 -5.77 -9.34
CA PRO A 79 1.42 -4.54 -9.96
C PRO A 79 0.46 -4.01 -11.03
N LYS A 80 -0.40 -4.83 -11.64
CA LYS A 80 -1.38 -4.33 -12.62
C LYS A 80 -2.43 -3.45 -11.93
N PRO A 81 -2.66 -2.22 -12.43
CA PRO A 81 -3.73 -1.40 -11.89
C PRO A 81 -5.07 -2.11 -12.13
N ARG A 82 -5.94 -2.13 -11.12
CA ARG A 82 -7.34 -2.48 -11.35
C ARG A 82 -7.95 -1.46 -12.30
N PRO A 83 -8.76 -1.88 -13.28
CA PRO A 83 -9.44 -0.95 -14.16
C PRO A 83 -10.29 0.02 -13.34
N SER A 84 -10.22 1.30 -13.69
CA SER A 84 -11.02 2.32 -13.05
C SER A 84 -12.50 2.11 -13.43
N PRO A 85 -13.44 2.10 -12.46
CA PRO A 85 -14.87 2.06 -12.78
C PRO A 85 -15.33 3.31 -13.56
N VAL A 86 -14.53 4.37 -13.55
CA VAL A 86 -14.83 5.65 -14.24
C VAL A 86 -14.56 5.57 -15.75
N THR A 87 -13.84 4.56 -16.23
CA THR A 87 -13.47 4.40 -17.66
C THR A 87 -14.40 3.43 -18.41
N ALA A 88 -15.48 2.97 -17.78
CA ALA A 88 -16.44 2.01 -18.33
C ALA A 88 -17.75 2.64 -18.86
N THR A 89 -17.77 3.96 -19.09
CA THR A 89 -18.87 4.69 -19.74
C THR A 89 -18.40 5.19 -21.09
#